data_AF-A0A9D1ZF58-F1
#
_entry.id   AF-A0A9D1ZF58-F1
#
_cell.length_a   1.000
_cell.length_b   1.000
_cell.length_c   1.000
_cell.angle_alpha   90.00
_cell.angle_beta   90.00
_cell.angle_gamma   90.00
#
_symmetry.space_group_name_H-M   'P 1'
#
loop_
_entity.id
_entity.type
_entity.pdbx_description
1 polymer ?
#
loop_
_entity_poly.entity_id
_entity_poly.type
_entity_poly.pdbx_seq_one_letter_code
_entity_poly.pdbx_strand_id
1 'polypeptide(L)'
;MTLTASQTLITVLAVALGCMITRFAPFVIFPDSKEPPEVVTWLGKVLPAAMMGLLVVYSLKGVSLVSPPHGIPEFLAILVIVLLHRWKHNTLLSIAAGTAVYMLLVQTVF
;
A
#
# COMPACT_ATOMS: atom_id res chain seq x y z
N MET A 1 -6.34 9.88 24.86
CA MET A 1 -6.34 8.71 25.76
C MET A 1 -4.98 8.03 25.66
N THR A 2 -4.13 8.15 26.68
CA THR A 2 -2.81 7.54 26.69
C THR A 2 -2.92 6.12 27.24
N LEU A 3 -2.59 5.13 26.43
CA LEU A 3 -2.50 3.73 26.86
C LEU A 3 -1.35 3.59 27.87
N THR A 4 -1.57 2.87 28.96
CA THR A 4 -0.49 2.55 29.91
C THR A 4 0.52 1.59 29.27
N ALA A 5 1.78 1.61 29.74
CA ALA A 5 2.83 0.77 29.18
C ALA A 5 2.45 -0.73 29.13
N SER A 6 1.73 -1.20 30.14
CA SER A 6 1.19 -2.56 30.19
C SER A 6 0.13 -2.82 29.12
N GLN A 7 -0.80 -1.89 28.90
CA GLN A 7 -1.81 -2.00 27.85
C GLN A 7 -1.19 -2.05 26.46
N THR A 8 -0.20 -1.17 26.18
CA THR A 8 0.54 -1.16 24.91
C THR A 8 1.27 -2.49 24.67
N LEU A 9 1.94 -3.02 25.69
CA LEU A 9 2.64 -4.31 25.60
C LEU A 9 1.66 -5.44 25.24
N ILE A 10 0.51 -5.51 25.93
CA ILE A 10 -0.51 -6.52 25.67
C ILE A 10 -1.09 -6.37 24.25
N THR A 11 -1.35 -5.15 23.79
CA THR A 11 -1.89 -4.93 22.43
C THR A 11 -0.88 -5.36 21.36
N VAL A 12 0.40 -4.99 21.52
CA VAL A 12 1.45 -5.39 20.59
C VAL A 12 1.58 -6.91 20.53
N LEU A 13 1.58 -7.58 21.69
CA LEU A 13 1.64 -9.05 21.75
C LEU A 13 0.42 -9.70 21.10
N ALA A 14 -0.79 -9.20 21.37
CA ALA A 14 -2.01 -9.73 20.78
C ALA A 14 -2.01 -9.59 19.24
N VAL A 15 -1.59 -8.43 18.71
CA VAL A 15 -1.49 -8.20 17.26
C VAL A 15 -0.39 -9.07 16.65
N ALA A 16 0.78 -9.18 17.30
CA ALA A 16 1.88 -10.01 16.82
C ALA A 16 1.49 -11.49 16.75
N LEU A 17 0.83 -12.01 17.78
CA LEU A 17 0.32 -13.39 17.80
C LEU A 17 -0.76 -13.60 16.72
N GLY A 18 -1.69 -12.67 16.55
CA GLY A 18 -2.68 -12.73 15.47
C GLY A 18 -2.06 -12.76 14.07
N CYS A 19 -1.06 -11.91 13.82
CA CYS A 19 -0.30 -11.89 12.57
C CYS A 19 0.46 -13.21 12.33
N MET A 20 1.09 -13.77 13.37
CA MET A 20 1.76 -15.07 13.26
C MET A 20 0.75 -16.17 12.93
N ILE A 21 -0.35 -16.28 13.68
CA ILE A 21 -1.37 -17.31 13.48
C ILE A 21 -1.93 -17.26 12.05
N THR A 22 -2.31 -16.07 11.56
CA THR A 22 -2.85 -15.89 10.20
C THR A 22 -1.83 -16.20 9.10
N ARG A 23 -0.54 -15.96 9.34
CA ARG A 23 0.53 -16.30 8.39
C ARG A 23 0.90 -17.78 8.41
N PHE A 24 0.84 -18.44 9.56
CA PHE A 24 1.14 -19.87 9.72
C PHE A 24 -0.06 -20.77 9.38
N ALA A 25 -1.29 -20.28 9.52
CA ALA A 25 -2.52 -21.00 9.18
C ALA A 25 -2.50 -21.66 7.78
N PRO A 26 -2.15 -20.97 6.68
CA PRO A 26 -2.12 -21.60 5.36
C PRO A 26 -1.12 -22.75 5.27
N PHE A 27 0.03 -22.67 5.95
CA PHE A 27 1.03 -23.75 5.96
C PHE A 27 0.59 -24.98 6.76
N VAL A 28 -0.19 -24.79 7.83
CA VAL A 28 -0.74 -25.91 8.62
C VAL A 28 -1.93 -26.57 7.91
N ILE A 29 -2.80 -25.78 7.26
CA ILE A 29 -4.00 -26.26 6.58
C ILE A 29 -3.66 -26.93 5.24
N PHE A 30 -2.65 -26.43 4.53
CA PHE A 30 -2.21 -26.96 3.23
C PHE A 30 -0.76 -27.48 3.33
N PRO A 31 -0.54 -28.70 3.84
CA PRO A 31 0.79 -29.30 3.88
C PRO A 31 1.33 -29.53 2.45
N ASP A 32 2.65 -29.40 2.27
CA ASP A 32 3.39 -29.47 0.98
C ASP A 32 3.01 -30.63 0.04
N SER A 33 2.41 -31.70 0.54
CA SER A 33 1.99 -32.86 -0.25
C SER A 33 0.63 -32.72 -0.94
N LYS A 34 -0.12 -31.63 -0.72
CA LYS A 34 -1.39 -31.37 -1.42
C LYS A 34 -1.38 -29.98 -2.04
N GLU A 35 -1.65 -29.92 -3.34
CA GLU A 35 -1.85 -28.65 -4.04
C GLU A 35 -3.03 -27.90 -3.39
N PRO A 36 -2.86 -26.62 -3.01
CA PRO A 36 -3.96 -25.84 -2.45
C PRO A 36 -5.11 -25.76 -3.47
N PRO A 37 -6.37 -25.73 -3.00
CA PRO A 37 -7.54 -25.77 -3.87
C PRO A 37 -7.50 -24.64 -4.91
N GLU A 38 -8.01 -24.91 -6.10
CA GLU A 38 -7.92 -24.02 -7.27
C GLU A 38 -8.39 -22.58 -6.97
N VAL A 39 -9.42 -22.44 -6.14
CA VAL A 39 -9.95 -21.15 -5.68
C VAL A 39 -8.90 -20.32 -4.93
N VAL A 40 -8.09 -20.94 -4.05
CA VAL A 40 -7.07 -20.24 -3.26
C VAL A 40 -5.92 -19.78 -4.17
N THR A 41 -5.50 -20.63 -5.10
CA THR A 41 -4.46 -20.31 -6.09
C THR A 41 -4.92 -19.21 -7.04
N TRP A 42 -6.18 -19.28 -7.49
CA TRP A 42 -6.79 -18.25 -8.32
C TRP A 42 -6.88 -16.92 -7.57
N LEU A 43 -7.36 -16.95 -6.33
CA LEU A 43 -7.45 -15.75 -5.48
C LEU A 43 -6.07 -15.14 -5.28
N GLY A 44 -5.04 -15.94 -4.96
CA GLY A 44 -3.66 -15.47 -4.82
C GLY A 44 -3.08 -14.82 -6.08
N LYS A 45 -3.54 -15.22 -7.28
CA LYS A 45 -3.14 -14.58 -8.55
C LYS A 45 -3.85 -13.25 -8.79
N VAL A 46 -5.14 -13.14 -8.46
CA VAL A 46 -5.93 -11.93 -8.75
C VAL A 46 -5.89 -10.87 -7.65
N LEU A 47 -5.70 -11.28 -6.39
CA LEU A 47 -5.70 -10.39 -5.24
C LEU A 47 -4.62 -9.30 -5.34
N PRO A 48 -3.37 -9.59 -5.73
CA PRO A 48 -2.33 -8.57 -5.85
C PRO A 48 -2.71 -7.47 -6.86
N ALA A 49 -3.24 -7.86 -8.02
CA ALA A 49 -3.67 -6.91 -9.04
C ALA A 49 -4.85 -6.05 -8.56
N ALA A 50 -5.85 -6.66 -7.91
CA ALA A 50 -6.98 -5.95 -7.34
C ALA A 50 -6.55 -4.97 -6.23
N MET A 51 -5.61 -5.39 -5.38
CA MET A 51 -5.10 -4.59 -4.27
C MET A 51 -4.26 -3.40 -4.77
N MET A 52 -3.46 -3.57 -5.82
CA MET A 52 -2.76 -2.46 -6.48
C MET A 52 -3.75 -1.41 -7.02
N GLY A 53 -4.84 -1.86 -7.66
CA GLY A 53 -5.91 -0.95 -8.11
C GLY A 53 -6.60 -0.24 -6.94
N LEU A 54 -6.94 -0.97 -5.88
CA LEU A 54 -7.54 -0.41 -4.67
C LEU A 54 -6.65 0.63 -4.01
N LEU A 55 -5.34 0.37 -3.90
CA LEU A 55 -4.38 1.31 -3.33
C LEU A 55 -4.35 2.62 -4.11
N VAL A 56 -4.37 2.57 -5.45
CA VAL A 56 -4.45 3.79 -6.29
C VAL A 56 -5.74 4.56 -6.03
N VAL A 57 -6.89 3.88 -6.01
CA VAL A 57 -8.19 4.53 -5.73
C VAL A 57 -8.22 5.12 -4.33
N TYR A 58 -7.67 4.41 -3.33
CA TYR A 58 -7.64 4.85 -1.95
C TYR A 58 -6.72 6.05 -1.75
N SER A 59 -5.55 6.07 -2.39
CA SER A 59 -4.66 7.23 -2.43
C SER A 59 -5.35 8.47 -3.00
N LEU A 60 -6.31 8.31 -3.91
CA LEU A 60 -7.09 9.40 -4.49
C LEU A 60 -8.36 9.75 -3.71
N LYS A 61 -8.89 8.83 -2.90
CA LYS A 61 -10.18 8.99 -2.19
C LYS A 61 -10.18 10.14 -1.18
N GLY A 62 -9.03 10.44 -0.57
CA GLY A 62 -8.85 11.52 0.40
C GLY A 62 -8.37 12.85 -0.20
N VAL A 63 -8.09 12.88 -1.50
CA VAL A 63 -7.57 14.06 -2.20
C VAL A 63 -8.70 15.05 -2.37
N SER A 64 -8.67 16.10 -1.54
CA SER A 64 -9.59 17.22 -1.67
C SER A 64 -9.16 18.06 -2.87
N LEU A 65 -9.76 17.79 -4.04
CA LEU A 65 -9.57 18.57 -5.27
C LEU A 65 -9.89 20.07 -5.12
N VAL A 66 -10.51 20.49 -4.02
CA VAL A 66 -11.10 21.83 -3.82
C VAL A 66 -10.57 22.56 -2.57
N SER A 67 -9.73 21.95 -1.74
CA SER A 67 -9.12 22.64 -0.59
C SER A 67 -7.63 22.92 -0.85
N PRO A 68 -7.19 24.20 -0.83
CA PRO A 68 -5.76 24.49 -0.73
C PRO A 68 -5.22 23.79 0.54
N PRO A 69 -4.05 23.11 0.55
CA PRO A 69 -2.97 23.03 -0.44
C PRO A 69 -2.78 21.68 -1.22
N HIS A 70 -3.73 20.72 -1.18
CA HIS A 70 -3.38 19.32 -1.53
C HIS A 70 -3.77 18.83 -2.95
N GLY A 71 -4.76 19.40 -3.65
CA GLY A 71 -5.30 18.77 -4.88
C GLY A 71 -4.43 18.84 -6.16
N ILE A 72 -3.82 20.00 -6.46
CA ILE A 72 -3.00 20.21 -7.66
C ILE A 72 -1.66 19.44 -7.63
N PRO A 73 -0.90 19.41 -6.51
CA PRO A 73 0.40 18.74 -6.49
C PRO A 73 0.28 17.22 -6.63
N GLU A 74 -0.80 16.62 -6.12
CA GLU A 74 -1.06 15.19 -6.24
C GLU A 74 -1.32 14.77 -7.68
N PHE A 75 -2.13 15.55 -8.43
CA PHE A 75 -2.39 15.27 -9.84
C PHE A 75 -1.13 15.40 -10.71
N LEU A 76 -0.33 16.45 -10.47
CA LEU A 76 0.90 16.68 -11.23
C LEU A 76 1.95 15.58 -10.95
N ALA A 77 2.10 15.17 -9.69
CA ALA A 77 3.01 14.09 -9.31
C ALA A 77 2.61 12.77 -9.96
N ILE A 78 1.31 12.42 -9.97
CA ILE A 78 0.82 11.21 -10.64
C ILE A 78 1.09 11.26 -12.15
N LEU A 79 0.88 12.42 -12.78
CA LEU A 79 1.13 12.62 -14.21
C LEU A 79 2.62 12.42 -14.54
N VAL A 80 3.53 12.95 -13.71
CA VAL A 80 4.97 12.72 -13.86
C VAL A 80 5.34 11.25 -13.64
N ILE A 81 4.78 10.59 -12.62
CA ILE A 81 4.99 9.16 -12.36
C ILE A 81 4.58 8.34 -13.59
N VAL A 82 3.40 8.58 -14.17
CA VAL A 82 2.90 7.84 -15.34
C VAL A 82 3.80 8.05 -16.55
N LEU A 83 4.19 9.30 -16.84
CA LEU A 83 5.11 9.62 -17.95
C LEU A 83 6.48 8.93 -17.76
N LEU A 84 7.06 9.05 -16.57
CA LEU A 84 8.38 8.51 -16.27
C LEU A 84 8.37 6.98 -16.26
N HIS A 85 7.31 6.36 -15.74
CA HIS A 85 7.16 4.91 -15.71
C HIS A 85 7.04 4.35 -17.12
N ARG A 86 6.26 5.02 -17.99
CA ARG A 86 6.07 4.62 -19.39
C ARG A 86 7.35 4.74 -20.22
N TRP A 87 8.27 5.64 -19.84
CA TRP A 87 9.53 5.82 -20.55
C TRP A 87 10.66 4.94 -20.02
N LYS A 88 10.79 4.81 -18.70
CA LYS A 88 11.97 4.19 -18.06
C LYS A 88 11.74 2.74 -17.62
N HIS A 89 10.48 2.28 -17.58
CA HIS A 89 10.07 0.94 -17.10
C HIS A 89 10.68 0.51 -15.75
N ASN A 90 11.18 1.46 -14.95
CA ASN A 90 11.90 1.20 -13.70
C ASN A 90 11.07 1.71 -12.52
N THR A 91 10.59 0.77 -11.71
CA THR A 91 9.70 1.03 -10.56
C THR A 91 10.37 1.89 -9.50
N LEU A 92 11.64 1.63 -9.16
CA LEU A 92 12.38 2.40 -8.15
C LEU A 92 12.54 3.87 -8.57
N LEU A 93 12.87 4.12 -9.84
CA LEU A 93 13.01 5.49 -10.35
C LEU A 93 11.66 6.23 -10.29
N SER A 94 10.58 5.54 -10.65
CA SER A 94 9.23 6.11 -10.66
C SER A 94 8.76 6.53 -9.27
N ILE A 95 9.05 5.72 -8.24
CA ILE A 95 8.71 6.03 -6.85
C ILE A 95 9.54 7.22 -6.36
N ALA A 96 10.87 7.16 -6.52
CA ALA A 96 11.75 8.22 -6.03
C ALA A 96 11.46 9.58 -6.69
N ALA A 97 11.27 9.60 -8.01
CA ALA A 97 10.94 10.81 -8.75
C ALA A 97 9.55 11.35 -8.38
N GLY A 98 8.54 10.49 -8.25
CA GLY A 98 7.20 10.89 -7.83
C GLY A 98 7.18 11.57 -6.46
N THR A 99 7.86 10.96 -5.48
CA THR A 99 8.00 11.52 -4.13
C THR A 99 8.77 12.85 -4.15
N ALA A 100 9.87 12.93 -4.91
CA ALA A 100 10.66 14.16 -5.01
C ALA A 100 9.86 15.32 -5.62
N VAL A 101 9.11 15.07 -6.69
CA VAL A 101 8.25 16.07 -7.34
C VAL A 101 7.12 16.50 -6.40
N TYR A 102 6.48 15.56 -5.71
CA TYR A 102 5.45 15.87 -4.72
C TYR A 102 5.99 16.76 -3.59
N MET A 103 7.12 16.39 -2.98
CA MET A 103 7.74 17.15 -1.91
C MET A 103 8.17 18.55 -2.36
N LEU A 104 8.70 18.69 -3.58
CA LEU A 104 9.09 19.99 -4.12
C LEU A 104 7.87 20.88 -4.35
N LEU A 105 6.78 20.37 -4.94
CA LEU A 105 5.59 21.17 -5.15
C LEU A 105 4.97 21.64 -3.83
N VAL A 106 4.91 20.75 -2.83
CA VAL A 106 4.35 21.07 -1.50
C VAL A 106 5.23 22.05 -0.72
N GLN A 107 6.55 22.08 -0.92
CA GLN A 107 7.42 23.01 -0.21
C GLN A 107 7.64 24.35 -0.91
N THR A 108 7.48 24.42 -2.24
CA THR A 108 7.86 25.62 -3.02
C THR A 108 6.68 26.40 -3.61
N VAL A 109 5.54 25.73 -3.85
CA VAL A 109 4.40 26.34 -4.57
C VAL A 109 3.15 26.50 -3.69
N PHE A 110 2.98 25.65 -2.68
CA PHE A 110 1.82 25.61 -1.78
C PHE A 110 2.24 25.75 -0.32
#